data_AF-A0ABD1U4A5-F1
#
_entry.id   AF-A0ABD1U4A5-F1
#
_cell.length_a   1.000
_cell.length_b   1.000
_cell.length_c   1.000
_cell.angle_alpha   90.00
_cell.angle_beta   90.00
_cell.angle_gamma   90.00
#
_symmetry.space_group_name_H-M   'P 1'
#
loop_
_entity.id
_entity.type
_entity.pdbx_description
1 polymer ?
#
loop_
_entity_poly.entity_id
_entity_poly.type
_entity_poly.pdbx_seq_one_letter_code
_entity_poly.pdbx_strand_id
1 'polypeptide(L)'
;MASVTFCHPFWYKHQKVLFIAVEGIYIGQFLYYGKKATLVVGNVLPLRSIPEGAVVCNVEHHVGDRGVFARASRDYAIVISHNPNNGTSSTVRRDAPPGLKVGLIAAKRTGRLRGQAAATVAKAD
;
A
#
# COMPACT_ATOMS: atom_id res chain seq x y z
N MET A 1 -2.97 2.51 -20.38
CA MET A 1 -4.25 2.12 -19.73
C MET A 1 -4.67 0.76 -20.26
N ALA A 2 -5.38 -0.03 -19.46
CA ALA A 2 -5.87 -1.36 -19.82
C ALA A 2 -7.40 -1.41 -19.69
N SER A 3 -8.10 -1.92 -20.70
CA SER A 3 -9.54 -2.19 -20.63
C SER A 3 -9.76 -3.60 -20.10
N VAL A 4 -10.35 -3.70 -18.92
CA VAL A 4 -10.66 -4.99 -18.29
C VAL A 4 -12.18 -5.17 -18.29
N THR A 5 -12.63 -6.34 -18.75
CA THR A 5 -14.06 -6.67 -18.80
C THR A 5 -14.38 -7.64 -17.68
N PHE A 6 -15.34 -7.28 -16.82
CA PHE A 6 -15.85 -8.13 -15.76
C PHE A 6 -17.27 -8.59 -16.07
N CYS A 7 -17.65 -9.75 -15.57
CA CYS A 7 -19.06 -10.12 -15.45
C CYS A 7 -19.68 -9.34 -14.30
N HIS A 8 -20.79 -8.65 -14.56
CA HIS A 8 -21.45 -7.87 -13.51
C HIS A 8 -22.07 -8.80 -12.46
N PRO A 9 -21.92 -8.52 -11.16
CA PRO A 9 -22.28 -9.48 -10.10
C PRO A 9 -23.78 -9.75 -9.99
N PHE A 10 -24.62 -8.73 -10.19
CA PHE A 10 -26.07 -8.85 -9.98
C PHE A 10 -26.90 -9.02 -11.27
N TRP A 11 -26.32 -8.74 -12.44
CA TRP A 11 -27.08 -8.64 -13.69
C TRP A 11 -26.30 -9.33 -14.80
N TYR A 12 -27.00 -9.92 -15.77
CA TYR A 12 -26.37 -10.54 -16.94
C TYR A 12 -25.87 -9.47 -17.93
N LYS A 13 -24.72 -8.88 -17.61
CA LYS A 13 -24.04 -7.89 -18.45
C LYS A 13 -22.53 -7.93 -18.21
N HIS A 14 -21.77 -7.56 -19.23
CA HIS A 14 -20.33 -7.32 -19.10
C HIS A 14 -20.06 -5.85 -18.76
N GLN A 15 -19.29 -5.62 -17.71
CA GLN A 15 -18.85 -4.30 -17.27
C GLN A 15 -17.41 -4.06 -17.70
N LYS A 16 -17.19 -3.09 -18.60
CA LYS A 16 -15.86 -2.65 -19.00
C LYS A 16 -15.38 -1.56 -18.05
N VAL A 17 -14.19 -1.74 -17.49
CA VAL A 17 -13.54 -0.79 -16.57
C VAL A 17 -12.13 -0.49 -17.07
N LEU A 18 -11.72 0.76 -16.96
CA LEU A 18 -10.38 1.21 -17.32
C LEU A 18 -9.47 1.13 -16.10
N PHE A 19 -8.33 0.47 -16.27
CA PHE A 19 -7.29 0.36 -15.26
C PHE A 19 -5.98 0.99 -15.72
N ILE A 20 -5.13 1.27 -14.74
CA ILE A 20 -3.73 1.58 -15.00
C ILE A 20 -3.07 0.33 -15.54
N ALA A 21 -2.33 0.48 -16.63
CA ALA A 21 -1.60 -0.62 -17.22
C ALA A 21 -0.28 -0.79 -16.44
N VAL A 22 -0.13 -1.93 -15.78
CA VAL A 22 1.13 -2.33 -15.15
C VAL A 22 2.05 -2.90 -16.22
N GLU A 23 3.36 -2.75 -16.03
CA GLU A 23 4.33 -3.37 -16.91
C GLU A 23 4.14 -4.90 -16.96
N GLY A 24 4.24 -5.47 -18.17
CA GLY A 24 4.13 -6.92 -18.37
C GLY A 24 2.72 -7.48 -18.50
N ILE A 25 1.66 -6.67 -18.38
CA ILE A 25 0.29 -7.15 -18.69
C ILE A 25 0.09 -7.28 -20.20
N TYR A 26 -0.68 -8.28 -20.62
CA TYR A 26 -0.98 -8.53 -22.04
C TYR A 26 -2.48 -8.75 -22.29
N ILE A 27 -2.89 -8.61 -23.55
CA ILE A 27 -4.28 -8.76 -23.98
C ILE A 27 -4.70 -10.22 -23.83
N GLY A 28 -5.87 -10.45 -23.21
CA GLY A 28 -6.39 -11.79 -22.94
C GLY A 28 -5.88 -12.40 -21.62
N GLN A 29 -5.02 -11.70 -20.88
CA GLN A 29 -4.66 -12.09 -19.53
C GLN A 29 -5.86 -11.96 -18.58
N PHE A 30 -6.08 -12.95 -17.72
CA PHE A 30 -7.08 -12.89 -16.66
C PHE A 30 -6.50 -12.17 -15.43
N LEU A 31 -7.13 -11.05 -15.05
CA LEU A 31 -6.79 -10.30 -13.84
C LEU A 31 -7.83 -10.58 -12.75
N TYR A 32 -7.36 -10.81 -11.54
CA TYR A 32 -8.19 -11.10 -10.38
C TYR A 32 -8.16 -9.96 -9.37
N TYR A 33 -9.33 -9.69 -8.78
CA TYR A 33 -9.56 -8.60 -7.85
C TYR A 33 -10.14 -9.13 -6.55
N GLY A 34 -9.54 -8.75 -5.43
CA GLY A 34 -10.07 -8.99 -4.09
C GLY A 34 -9.15 -9.78 -3.18
N LYS A 35 -9.65 -10.06 -1.97
CA LYS A 35 -8.85 -10.64 -0.87
C LYS A 35 -8.27 -12.03 -1.15
N LYS A 36 -8.91 -12.80 -2.04
CA LYS A 36 -8.51 -14.17 -2.40
C LYS A 36 -7.76 -14.24 -3.74
N ALA A 37 -7.48 -13.10 -4.37
CA ALA A 37 -6.69 -13.10 -5.59
C ALA A 37 -5.27 -13.60 -5.29
N THR A 38 -4.65 -14.25 -6.27
CA THR A 38 -3.26 -14.68 -6.17
C THR A 38 -2.32 -13.49 -6.39
N LEU A 39 -1.15 -13.51 -5.77
CA LEU A 39 -0.14 -12.47 -5.96
C LEU A 39 0.55 -12.69 -7.31
N VAL A 40 0.03 -12.03 -8.35
CA VAL A 40 0.53 -12.04 -9.72
C VAL A 40 0.49 -10.61 -10.25
N VAL A 41 1.42 -10.28 -11.14
CA VAL A 41 1.48 -8.95 -11.79
C VAL A 41 0.14 -8.64 -12.47
N GLY A 42 -0.44 -7.49 -12.12
CA GLY A 42 -1.74 -7.02 -12.62
C GLY A 42 -2.94 -7.37 -11.73
N ASN A 43 -2.82 -8.32 -10.80
CA ASN A 43 -3.89 -8.58 -9.85
C ASN A 43 -3.99 -7.48 -8.78
N VAL A 44 -5.20 -7.27 -8.27
CA VAL A 44 -5.46 -6.26 -7.23
C VAL A 44 -5.87 -6.94 -5.93
N LEU A 45 -5.05 -6.72 -4.91
CA LEU A 45 -5.18 -7.32 -3.58
C LEU A 45 -5.13 -6.21 -2.52
N PRO A 46 -5.72 -6.42 -1.33
CA PRO A 46 -5.54 -5.50 -0.22
C PRO A 46 -4.08 -5.50 0.25
N LEU A 47 -3.54 -4.32 0.62
CA LEU A 47 -2.15 -4.18 1.05
C LEU A 47 -1.77 -5.15 2.18
N ARG A 48 -2.70 -5.43 3.11
CA ARG A 48 -2.47 -6.37 4.22
C ARG A 48 -2.02 -7.78 3.77
N SER A 49 -2.43 -8.25 2.59
CA SER A 49 -2.05 -9.58 2.08
C SER A 49 -0.80 -9.57 1.20
N ILE A 50 -0.24 -8.40 0.90
CA ILE A 50 0.95 -8.26 0.06
C ILE A 50 2.19 -8.30 0.96
N PRO A 51 3.25 -9.07 0.64
CA PRO A 51 4.44 -9.11 1.47
C PRO A 51 5.21 -7.78 1.43
N GLU A 52 5.95 -7.51 2.50
CA GLU A 52 6.90 -6.40 2.56
C GLU A 52 7.96 -6.53 1.46
N GLY A 53 8.40 -5.40 0.89
CA GLY A 53 9.30 -5.34 -0.26
C GLY A 53 8.62 -5.47 -1.62
N ALA A 54 7.32 -5.81 -1.67
CA ALA A 54 6.60 -5.89 -2.93
C ALA A 54 6.39 -4.50 -3.57
N VAL A 55 6.50 -4.47 -4.90
CA VAL A 55 6.22 -3.30 -5.73
C VAL A 55 4.73 -3.29 -6.10
N VAL A 56 4.06 -2.17 -5.84
CA VAL A 56 2.62 -2.00 -6.06
C VAL A 56 2.34 -0.70 -6.80
N CYS A 57 1.19 -0.62 -7.47
CA CYS A 57 0.72 0.54 -8.22
C CYS A 57 -0.74 0.84 -7.91
N ASN A 58 -1.22 2.04 -8.28
CA ASN A 58 -2.60 2.47 -8.10
C ASN A 58 -3.12 2.26 -6.65
N VAL A 59 -2.32 2.65 -5.66
CA VAL A 59 -2.60 2.40 -4.24
C VAL A 59 -3.70 3.33 -3.72
N GLU A 60 -4.61 2.79 -2.93
CA GLU A 60 -5.68 3.53 -2.26
C GLU A 60 -5.14 4.27 -1.02
N HIS A 61 -5.46 5.56 -0.88
CA HIS A 61 -5.19 6.31 0.35
C HIS A 61 -6.20 5.95 1.44
N HIS A 62 -7.47 5.86 1.06
CA HIS A 62 -8.56 5.33 1.87
C HIS A 62 -9.21 4.16 1.16
N VAL A 63 -9.61 3.14 1.92
CA VAL A 63 -10.26 1.96 1.38
C VAL A 63 -11.49 2.35 0.56
N GLY A 64 -11.50 1.98 -0.72
CA GLY A 64 -12.60 2.23 -1.66
C GLY A 64 -12.45 3.48 -2.54
N ASP A 65 -11.33 4.22 -2.46
CA ASP A 65 -11.07 5.38 -3.30
C ASP A 65 -10.64 5.05 -4.76
N ARG A 66 -10.53 3.76 -5.10
CA ARG A 66 -10.18 3.23 -6.45
C ARG A 66 -8.77 3.58 -6.93
N GLY A 67 -7.91 4.04 -6.03
CA GLY A 67 -6.49 4.28 -6.28
C GLY A 67 -6.18 5.76 -6.52
N VAL A 68 -5.27 6.29 -5.71
CA VAL A 68 -4.86 7.71 -5.71
C VAL A 68 -3.35 7.85 -5.95
N PHE A 69 -2.54 6.95 -5.39
CA PHE A 69 -1.07 6.99 -5.49
C PHE A 69 -0.50 6.07 -6.57
N ALA A 70 0.75 6.31 -6.97
CA ALA A 70 1.47 5.49 -7.95
C ALA A 70 0.67 5.29 -9.25
N ARG A 71 0.19 6.40 -9.84
CA ARG A 71 -0.64 6.41 -11.06
C ARG A 71 0.08 6.93 -12.31
N ALA A 72 1.18 7.64 -12.12
CA ALA A 72 1.95 8.19 -13.23
C ALA A 72 2.72 7.08 -13.97
N SER A 73 3.22 7.38 -15.16
CA SER A 73 4.01 6.43 -15.94
C SER A 73 5.26 6.00 -15.17
N ARG A 74 5.45 4.68 -15.02
CA ARG A 74 6.56 4.05 -14.29
C ARG A 74 6.62 4.37 -12.79
N ASP A 75 5.58 5.00 -12.25
CA ASP A 75 5.50 5.29 -10.83
C ASP A 75 5.12 4.03 -10.05
N TYR A 76 5.73 3.84 -8.89
CA TYR A 76 5.52 2.66 -8.07
C TYR A 76 5.63 3.00 -6.59
N ALA A 77 4.95 2.22 -5.77
CA ALA A 77 5.10 2.25 -4.32
C ALA A 77 5.68 0.91 -3.85
N ILE A 78 6.43 0.96 -2.76
CA ILE A 78 6.97 -0.23 -2.09
C ILE A 78 6.26 -0.40 -0.76
N VAL A 79 5.81 -1.62 -0.47
CA VAL A 79 5.30 -1.98 0.85
C VAL A 79 6.48 -2.11 1.80
N ILE A 80 6.64 -1.17 2.73
CA ILE A 80 7.81 -1.15 3.63
C ILE A 80 7.62 -2.08 4.82
N SER A 81 6.51 -1.93 5.55
CA SER A 81 6.28 -2.66 6.79
C SER A 81 4.79 -2.76 7.12
N HIS A 82 4.38 -3.90 7.66
CA HIS A 82 3.04 -4.12 8.20
C HIS A 82 3.04 -4.01 9.71
N ASN A 83 2.10 -3.25 10.26
CA ASN A 83 1.87 -3.22 11.71
C ASN A 83 0.92 -4.38 12.09
N PRO A 84 1.35 -5.37 12.89
CA PRO A 84 0.50 -6.50 13.26
C PRO A 84 -0.61 -6.13 14.25
N ASN A 85 -0.41 -5.07 15.05
CA ASN A 85 -1.31 -4.73 16.16
C ASN A 85 -2.39 -3.73 15.78
N ASN A 86 -2.15 -2.87 14.79
CA ASN A 86 -3.14 -1.94 14.25
C ASN A 86 -3.18 -2.09 12.73
N GLY A 87 -4.36 -2.08 12.13
CA GLY A 87 -4.55 -1.94 10.68
C GLY A 87 -4.04 -0.61 10.10
N THR A 88 -3.24 0.14 10.87
CA THR A 88 -2.68 1.46 10.56
C THR A 88 -1.29 1.55 11.21
N SER A 89 -0.35 2.25 10.57
CA SER A 89 0.96 2.54 11.17
C SER A 89 0.80 3.27 12.51
N SER A 90 1.54 2.87 13.55
CA SER A 90 1.50 3.50 14.89
C SER A 90 2.13 4.89 14.93
N THR A 91 2.69 5.36 13.80
CA THR A 91 3.25 6.71 13.63
C THR A 91 2.18 7.69 13.19
N VAL A 92 1.94 8.73 13.99
CA VAL A 92 0.90 9.74 13.72
C VAL A 92 1.54 11.07 13.31
N ARG A 93 0.92 11.78 12.36
CA ARG A 93 1.39 13.11 11.93
C ARG A 93 1.28 14.15 13.07
N ARG A 94 2.18 15.13 13.08
CA ARG A 94 2.20 16.21 14.10
C ARG A 94 0.88 17.00 14.14
N ASP A 95 0.26 17.16 12.98
CA ASP A 95 -0.94 17.99 12.78
C ASP A 95 -2.24 17.18 12.83
N ALA A 96 -2.20 15.93 13.31
CA ALA A 96 -3.41 15.13 13.49
C ALA A 96 -4.39 15.83 14.47
N PRO A 97 -5.71 15.78 14.22
CA PRO A 97 -6.71 16.41 15.08
C PRO A 97 -6.78 15.72 16.46
N PRO A 98 -7.29 16.42 17.49
CA PRO A 98 -7.56 15.84 18.80
C PRO A 98 -8.45 14.59 18.67
N GLY A 99 -8.05 13.47 19.28
CA GLY A 99 -8.71 12.17 19.13
C GLY A 99 -7.99 11.20 18.18
N LEU A 100 -7.29 11.69 17.15
CA LEU A 100 -6.44 10.87 16.27
C LEU A 100 -4.95 10.95 16.64
N LYS A 101 -4.56 11.95 17.44
CA LYS A 101 -3.18 12.18 17.91
C LYS A 101 -2.83 11.26 19.09
N VAL A 102 -2.76 9.95 18.86
CA VAL A 102 -2.44 8.93 19.89
C VAL A 102 -1.35 7.98 19.37
N GLY A 103 -0.41 7.56 20.22
CA GLY A 103 0.71 6.67 19.84
C GLY A 103 2.02 7.41 19.59
N LEU A 104 2.79 7.01 18.56
CA LEU A 104 4.10 7.61 18.25
C LEU A 104 3.90 8.89 17.41
N ILE A 105 3.74 10.03 18.08
CA ILE A 105 3.46 11.32 17.46
C ILE A 105 4.73 11.88 16.80
N ALA A 106 4.68 12.13 15.49
CA ALA A 106 5.75 12.70 14.68
C ALA A 106 7.11 11.97 14.83
N ALA A 107 7.08 10.68 15.13
CA ALA A 107 8.29 9.88 15.33
C ALA A 107 9.10 9.80 14.04
N LYS A 108 10.31 10.35 14.05
CA LYS A 108 11.25 10.29 12.92
C LYS A 108 11.91 8.91 12.78
N ARG A 109 11.91 8.12 13.86
CA ARG A 109 12.48 6.78 13.95
C ARG A 109 11.69 5.96 14.97
N THR A 110 11.44 4.70 14.67
CA THR A 110 10.76 3.75 15.55
C THR A 110 11.71 2.58 15.89
N GLY A 111 11.45 1.87 17.00
CA GLY A 111 12.24 0.71 17.45
C GLY A 111 13.36 1.04 18.46
N ARG A 112 14.05 -0.01 18.94
CA ARG A 112 15.11 0.08 19.97
C ARG A 112 16.40 0.65 19.37
N LEU A 113 16.92 1.72 19.98
CA LEU A 113 18.20 2.31 19.62
C LEU A 113 19.32 1.31 19.90
N ARG A 114 19.98 0.82 18.84
CA ARG A 114 21.26 0.10 18.93
C ARG A 114 22.37 1.02 18.42
N GLY A 115 23.44 1.17 19.20
CA GLY A 115 24.63 1.95 18.84
C GLY A 115 24.78 3.34 19.46
N GLN A 116 23.80 3.86 20.21
CA GLN A 116 23.93 5.18 20.85
C GLN A 116 24.57 5.17 22.24
N ALA A 117 24.56 4.03 22.94
CA ALA A 117 25.24 3.92 24.24
C ALA A 117 26.75 4.19 24.15
N ALA A 118 27.39 3.88 23.00
CA ALA A 118 28.80 4.19 22.76
C ALA A 118 29.02 5.66 22.34
N ALA A 119 28.07 6.28 21.64
CA ALA A 119 28.21 7.65 21.12
C ALA A 119 28.02 8.73 22.18
N THR A 120 27.25 8.46 23.25
CA THR A 120 27.10 9.39 24.38
C THR A 120 28.32 9.43 25.30
N VAL A 121 29.11 8.35 25.35
CA VAL A 121 30.34 8.27 26.17
C VAL A 121 31.48 9.05 25.51
N ALA A 122 31.61 9.02 24.18
CA ALA A 122 32.67 9.72 23.44
C ALA A 122 32.53 11.25 23.37
N LYS A 123 31.48 11.83 23.98
CA LYS A 123 31.21 13.28 23.97
C LYS A 123 31.29 13.91 25.37
N ALA A 124 31.76 13.14 26.36
CA ALA A 124 31.86 13.54 27.75
C ALA A 124 33.29 13.91 28.19
N ASP A 125 34.25 13.97 27.24
CA ASP A 125 35.63 14.43 27.45
C ASP A 125 35.85 15.81 26.80
#